data_AF-A0A9X8H7W4-F1
#
_entry.id   AF-A0A9X8H7W4-F1
#
_cell.length_a   1.000
_cell.length_b   1.000
_cell.length_c   1.000
_cell.angle_alpha   90.00
_cell.angle_beta   90.00
_cell.angle_gamma   90.00
#
_symmetry.space_group_name_H-M   'P 1'
#
loop_
_entity.id
_entity.type
_entity.pdbx_description
1 polymer ?
#
loop_
_entity_poly.entity_id
_entity_poly.type
_entity_poly.pdbx_seq_one_letter_code
_entity_poly.pdbx_strand_id
1 'polypeptide(L)'
;MLLHLSSCAAFHGPLVAAVLLALTSPSQGHHPVLNAFVEHPATWTKGHRALHDEQVDVTIGIAAATPRALEDLFWSVSDPTNAAYGRHLSADEADALTSPRPDAVPSITRWLAEHDIADVVFSPATNRLKVRGSVRSLEAVFATEIHAYNGVAGHPEHPVGRGNRRILRASQPLAMPPSMLSDVSYISLNAYPLGRLLAAQGHGKQHGNESKNNKSSTVDSVRDGGGITPAFLREWYGVPRQTSANETNAQGIPEFYEEAWTDKDLSTFFNKYMDGDAIPTLVTHQVPSRDDTEGQASAEASLDLQYITALAPRTTTYVWSQSGSNPFSAADEPFVEWAEDILTMKQPPYVVSLSYADDEEHIFAASEAYARSFDPLLMKLGVRGVSVFVASGDDGVAVCLSCFEYI
;
A
#
# COMPACT_ATOMS: atom_id res chain seq x y z
N MET A 1 -94.00 -4.71 18.76
CA MET A 1 -94.42 -3.42 19.33
C MET A 1 -93.17 -2.56 19.45
N LEU A 2 -93.03 -1.61 18.49
CA LEU A 2 -92.10 -0.46 18.37
C LEU A 2 -90.56 -0.74 18.41
N LEU A 3 -89.69 -0.14 17.58
CA LEU A 3 -89.80 0.85 16.50
C LEU A 3 -88.47 0.87 15.70
N HIS A 4 -88.56 1.28 14.43
CA HIS A 4 -87.51 1.51 13.44
C HIS A 4 -86.48 2.60 13.77
N LEU A 5 -85.30 2.53 13.13
CA LEU A 5 -84.69 3.52 12.19
C LEU A 5 -83.23 3.08 11.90
N SER A 6 -82.91 2.56 10.71
CA SER A 6 -82.56 3.24 9.44
C SER A 6 -81.05 3.36 9.19
N SER A 7 -80.65 2.65 8.14
CA SER A 7 -79.45 2.68 7.29
C SER A 7 -78.58 3.95 7.30
N CYS A 8 -77.26 3.75 7.30
CA CYS A 8 -76.35 4.54 6.47
C CYS A 8 -75.26 3.63 5.91
N ALA A 9 -75.18 3.56 4.58
CA ALA A 9 -74.19 2.82 3.83
C ALA A 9 -72.91 3.64 3.71
N ALA A 10 -71.75 3.02 3.94
CA ALA A 10 -70.48 3.45 3.39
C ALA A 10 -69.64 2.21 3.06
N PHE A 11 -69.65 1.84 1.79
CA PHE A 11 -68.61 1.03 1.17
C PHE A 11 -67.34 1.89 1.13
N HIS A 12 -66.15 1.33 1.41
CA HIS A 12 -64.92 1.43 0.59
C HIS A 12 -63.73 0.72 1.26
N GLY A 13 -63.26 -0.36 0.62
CA GLY A 13 -61.87 -0.80 0.63
C GLY A 13 -61.47 -1.91 1.63
N PRO A 14 -61.05 -3.11 1.19
CA PRO A 14 -60.29 -3.99 2.05
C PRO A 14 -58.90 -3.38 2.23
N LEU A 15 -58.54 -3.04 3.46
CA LEU A 15 -57.16 -2.74 3.82
C LEU A 15 -56.38 -4.05 3.70
N VAL A 16 -55.75 -4.28 2.54
CA VAL A 16 -54.74 -5.33 2.40
C VAL A 16 -53.51 -4.84 3.15
N ALA A 17 -53.41 -5.23 4.42
CA ALA A 17 -52.18 -5.12 5.17
C ALA A 17 -51.16 -6.09 4.54
N ALA A 18 -50.34 -5.57 3.62
CA ALA A 18 -49.16 -6.26 3.16
C ALA A 18 -48.18 -6.34 4.36
N VAL A 19 -48.27 -7.44 5.10
CA VAL A 19 -47.22 -7.84 6.03
C VAL A 19 -46.02 -8.18 5.16
N LEU A 20 -45.05 -7.26 5.03
CA LEU A 20 -43.70 -7.62 4.62
C LEU A 20 -43.15 -8.55 5.70
N LEU A 21 -43.31 -9.85 5.48
CA LEU A 21 -42.46 -10.84 6.12
C LEU A 21 -41.05 -10.59 5.59
N ALA A 22 -40.27 -9.81 6.34
CA ALA A 22 -38.83 -9.86 6.26
C ALA A 22 -38.45 -11.31 6.57
N LEU A 23 -38.22 -12.10 5.52
CA LEU A 23 -37.52 -13.36 5.62
C LEU A 23 -36.09 -13.00 6.03
N THR A 24 -35.86 -12.86 7.33
CA THR A 24 -34.53 -12.94 7.90
C THR A 24 -34.08 -14.38 7.72
N SER A 25 -33.42 -14.66 6.59
CA SER A 25 -32.72 -15.92 6.39
C SER A 25 -31.78 -16.15 7.57
N PRO A 26 -31.91 -17.26 8.31
CA PRO A 26 -31.07 -17.54 9.44
C PRO A 26 -29.64 -17.86 8.96
N SER A 27 -28.68 -17.14 9.56
CA SER A 27 -27.22 -17.26 9.43
C SER A 27 -26.64 -17.24 8.01
N GLN A 28 -26.33 -16.04 7.51
CA GLN A 28 -24.98 -15.89 6.94
C GLN A 28 -24.02 -16.26 8.08
N GLY A 29 -23.28 -17.36 7.94
CA GLY A 29 -22.20 -17.63 8.87
C GLY A 29 -21.32 -16.38 8.94
N HIS A 30 -20.95 -15.94 10.16
CA HIS A 30 -20.10 -14.76 10.37
C HIS A 30 -18.76 -14.97 9.65
N HIS A 31 -18.68 -14.58 8.38
CA HIS A 31 -17.43 -14.60 7.63
C HIS A 31 -16.65 -13.34 8.02
N PRO A 32 -15.39 -13.44 8.47
CA PRO A 32 -14.64 -12.29 8.97
C PRO A 32 -14.57 -11.11 8.00
N VAL A 33 -14.53 -11.40 6.68
CA VAL A 33 -14.52 -10.39 5.61
C VAL A 33 -15.74 -9.48 5.59
N LEU A 34 -16.85 -9.93 6.17
CA LEU A 34 -18.12 -9.22 6.23
C LEU A 34 -18.35 -8.49 7.56
N ASN A 35 -17.40 -8.51 8.49
CA ASN A 35 -17.58 -7.84 9.77
C ASN A 35 -17.80 -6.33 9.60
N ALA A 36 -18.45 -5.70 10.58
CA ALA A 36 -18.47 -4.24 10.64
C ALA A 36 -17.05 -3.70 10.91
N PHE A 37 -16.83 -2.44 10.56
CA PHE A 37 -15.70 -1.70 11.11
C PHE A 37 -15.82 -1.65 12.63
N VAL A 38 -14.79 -2.16 13.31
CA VAL A 38 -14.69 -2.10 14.76
C VAL A 38 -14.22 -0.69 15.11
N GLU A 39 -14.88 -0.03 16.06
CA GLU A 39 -14.43 1.27 16.57
C GLU A 39 -13.43 1.05 17.70
N HIS A 40 -12.28 1.74 17.64
CA HIS A 40 -11.36 1.84 18.77
C HIS A 40 -11.39 3.26 19.32
N PRO A 41 -12.14 3.54 20.41
CA PRO A 41 -12.36 4.92 20.88
C PRO A 41 -11.09 5.71 21.23
N ALA A 42 -9.95 5.02 21.41
CA ALA A 42 -8.65 5.65 21.61
C ALA A 42 -8.08 6.30 20.33
N THR A 43 -8.40 5.76 19.15
CA THR A 43 -7.89 6.21 17.85
C THR A 43 -8.98 6.85 16.99
N TRP A 44 -10.17 6.27 16.96
CA TRP A 44 -11.28 6.67 16.09
C TRP A 44 -12.58 6.84 16.86
N THR A 45 -13.29 7.92 16.56
CA THR A 45 -14.63 8.17 17.10
C THR A 45 -15.67 8.17 15.99
N LYS A 46 -16.75 7.41 16.17
CA LYS A 46 -17.87 7.36 15.23
C LYS A 46 -18.58 8.71 15.18
N GLY A 47 -18.61 9.31 14.00
CA GLY A 47 -19.34 10.53 13.69
C GLY A 47 -20.71 10.26 13.07
N HIS A 48 -21.19 11.21 12.28
CA HIS A 48 -22.48 11.11 11.60
C HIS A 48 -22.47 10.08 10.46
N ARG A 49 -23.65 9.59 10.09
CA ARG A 49 -23.83 8.82 8.85
C ARG A 49 -23.35 9.65 7.66
N ALA A 50 -22.65 9.00 6.74
CA ALA A 50 -22.07 9.65 5.57
C ALA A 50 -23.17 10.16 4.63
N LEU A 51 -22.88 11.21 3.87
CA LEU A 51 -23.85 11.77 2.93
C LEU A 51 -24.04 10.82 1.76
N HIS A 52 -25.28 10.56 1.37
CA HIS A 52 -25.63 9.55 0.36
C HIS A 52 -24.89 9.71 -0.98
N ASP A 53 -24.59 10.94 -1.38
CA ASP A 53 -23.97 11.24 -2.66
C ASP A 53 -22.44 11.46 -2.54
N GLU A 54 -21.88 11.27 -1.35
CA GLU A 54 -20.42 11.29 -1.14
C GLU A 54 -19.79 10.07 -1.83
N GLN A 55 -18.71 10.29 -2.57
CA GLN A 55 -18.01 9.24 -3.29
C GLN A 55 -16.98 8.57 -2.39
N VAL A 56 -16.90 7.24 -2.47
CA VAL A 56 -15.98 6.43 -1.71
C VAL A 56 -15.26 5.47 -2.65
N ASP A 57 -13.95 5.41 -2.51
CA ASP A 57 -13.12 4.40 -3.16
C ASP A 57 -13.00 3.20 -2.22
N VAL A 58 -13.41 2.02 -2.70
CA VAL A 58 -13.39 0.74 -1.99
C VAL A 58 -12.49 -0.22 -2.77
N THR A 59 -11.59 -0.91 -2.07
CA THR A 59 -10.79 -1.99 -2.65
C THR A 59 -11.31 -3.32 -2.16
N ILE A 60 -11.53 -4.24 -3.09
CA ILE A 60 -11.90 -5.63 -2.82
C ILE A 60 -10.74 -6.51 -3.29
N GLY A 61 -10.13 -7.25 -2.36
CA GLY A 61 -9.11 -8.25 -2.69
C GLY A 61 -9.76 -9.52 -3.21
N ILE A 62 -9.28 -10.02 -4.35
CA ILE A 62 -9.80 -11.24 -4.99
C ILE A 62 -8.82 -12.40 -4.75
N ALA A 63 -9.34 -13.52 -4.25
CA ALA A 63 -8.53 -14.70 -3.95
C ALA A 63 -8.02 -15.39 -5.24
N ALA A 64 -6.76 -15.82 -5.20
CA ALA A 64 -6.19 -16.66 -6.27
C ALA A 64 -6.86 -18.04 -6.28
N ALA A 65 -7.08 -18.61 -7.47
CA ALA A 65 -7.66 -19.95 -7.59
C ALA A 65 -6.72 -21.05 -7.07
N THR A 66 -5.41 -20.83 -7.17
CA THR A 66 -4.36 -21.76 -6.75
C THR A 66 -3.32 -21.05 -5.86
N PRO A 67 -3.62 -20.83 -4.57
CA PRO A 67 -2.79 -19.97 -3.70
C PRO A 67 -1.32 -20.39 -3.56
N ARG A 68 -1.00 -21.66 -3.77
CA ARG A 68 0.37 -22.21 -3.66
C ARG A 68 1.20 -22.13 -4.94
N ALA A 69 0.56 -21.97 -6.11
CA ALA A 69 1.25 -22.08 -7.40
C ALA A 69 2.38 -21.06 -7.55
N LEU A 70 2.17 -19.83 -7.07
CA LEU A 70 3.17 -18.78 -7.07
C LEU A 70 4.36 -19.12 -6.16
N GLU A 71 4.08 -19.48 -4.91
CA GLU A 71 5.12 -19.74 -3.91
C GLU A 71 5.99 -20.95 -4.29
N ASP A 72 5.35 -22.03 -4.76
CA ASP A 72 6.06 -23.24 -5.17
C ASP A 72 7.01 -22.96 -6.36
N LEU A 73 6.59 -22.11 -7.32
CA LEU A 73 7.46 -21.68 -8.41
C LEU A 73 8.54 -20.70 -7.92
N PHE A 74 8.20 -19.75 -7.07
CA PHE A 74 9.13 -18.77 -6.50
C PHE A 74 10.35 -19.46 -5.89
N TRP A 75 10.14 -20.48 -5.05
CA TRP A 75 11.24 -21.25 -4.48
C TRP A 75 12.02 -22.03 -5.55
N SER A 76 11.33 -22.60 -6.53
CA SER A 76 11.95 -23.38 -7.61
C SER A 76 12.88 -22.56 -8.50
N VAL A 77 12.52 -21.31 -8.83
CA VAL A 77 13.34 -20.44 -9.69
C VAL A 77 14.42 -19.67 -8.93
N SER A 78 14.33 -19.63 -7.59
CA SER A 78 15.28 -18.93 -6.72
C SER A 78 16.35 -19.84 -6.10
N ASP A 79 16.14 -21.16 -6.09
CA ASP A 79 17.10 -22.13 -5.57
C ASP A 79 18.19 -22.47 -6.62
N PRO A 80 19.47 -22.12 -6.38
CA PRO A 80 20.56 -22.36 -7.33
C PRO A 80 20.86 -23.84 -7.61
N THR A 81 20.31 -24.75 -6.80
CA THR A 81 20.44 -26.20 -6.99
C THR A 81 19.31 -26.81 -7.82
N ASN A 82 18.22 -26.05 -8.04
CA ASN A 82 17.08 -26.48 -8.82
C ASN A 82 17.32 -26.27 -10.33
N ALA A 83 16.85 -27.20 -11.17
CA ALA A 83 16.97 -27.09 -12.63
C ALA A 83 16.17 -25.91 -13.23
N ALA A 84 15.22 -25.36 -12.47
CA ALA A 84 14.44 -24.18 -12.82
C ALA A 84 15.11 -22.86 -12.39
N TYR A 85 16.26 -22.89 -11.70
CA TYR A 85 16.97 -21.68 -11.28
C TYR A 85 17.17 -20.69 -12.43
N GLY A 86 16.82 -19.43 -12.19
CA GLY A 86 16.97 -18.35 -13.18
C GLY A 86 15.98 -18.40 -14.35
N ARG A 87 15.04 -19.35 -14.39
CA ARG A 87 13.97 -19.41 -15.40
C ARG A 87 12.82 -18.49 -15.01
N HIS A 88 13.11 -17.20 -15.01
CA HIS A 88 12.17 -16.16 -14.63
C HIS A 88 11.05 -15.95 -15.65
N LEU A 89 9.94 -15.39 -15.19
CA LEU A 89 8.70 -15.21 -15.93
C LEU A 89 8.53 -13.80 -16.49
N SER A 90 7.72 -13.68 -17.54
CA SER A 90 7.11 -12.42 -17.94
C SER A 90 6.04 -11.96 -16.96
N ALA A 91 5.53 -10.73 -17.14
CA ALA A 91 4.42 -10.19 -16.33
C ALA A 91 3.16 -11.08 -16.44
N ASP A 92 2.73 -11.40 -17.66
CA ASP A 92 1.52 -12.20 -17.90
C ASP A 92 1.61 -13.62 -17.31
N GLU A 93 2.79 -14.25 -17.38
CA GLU A 93 3.02 -15.57 -16.79
C GLU A 93 2.99 -15.52 -15.25
N ALA A 94 3.53 -14.46 -14.64
CA ALA A 94 3.46 -14.27 -13.19
C ALA A 94 2.03 -13.98 -12.72
N ASP A 95 1.26 -13.19 -13.47
CA ASP A 95 -0.15 -12.90 -13.21
C ASP A 95 -1.04 -14.15 -13.33
N ALA A 96 -0.71 -15.04 -14.27
CA ALA A 96 -1.40 -16.31 -14.44
C ALA A 96 -1.33 -17.21 -13.19
N LEU A 97 -0.23 -17.19 -12.45
CA LEU A 97 -0.05 -18.02 -11.23
C LEU A 97 -0.99 -17.61 -10.09
N THR A 98 -1.37 -16.34 -10.05
CA THR A 98 -2.28 -15.80 -9.03
C THR A 98 -3.69 -15.59 -9.54
N SER A 99 -4.00 -15.97 -10.78
CA SER A 99 -5.30 -15.67 -11.37
C SER A 99 -6.47 -16.16 -10.52
N PRO A 100 -7.50 -15.32 -10.29
CA PRO A 100 -8.75 -15.75 -9.66
C PRO A 100 -9.46 -16.84 -10.47
N ARG A 101 -10.50 -17.44 -9.88
CA ARG A 101 -11.40 -18.30 -10.67
C ARG A 101 -11.98 -17.50 -11.83
N PRO A 102 -12.16 -18.09 -13.04
CA PRO A 102 -12.64 -17.36 -14.21
C PRO A 102 -13.93 -16.56 -14.00
N ASP A 103 -14.84 -17.07 -13.16
CA ASP A 103 -16.14 -16.44 -12.91
C ASP A 103 -16.13 -15.46 -11.72
N ALA A 104 -15.06 -15.38 -10.93
CA ALA A 104 -15.01 -14.57 -9.70
C ALA A 104 -15.18 -13.07 -9.99
N VAL A 105 -14.27 -12.50 -10.79
CA VAL A 105 -14.32 -11.07 -11.16
C VAL A 105 -15.60 -10.74 -11.93
N PRO A 106 -16.00 -11.48 -12.99
CA PRO A 106 -17.25 -11.20 -13.70
C PRO A 106 -18.50 -11.25 -12.81
N SER A 107 -18.55 -12.15 -11.83
CA SER A 107 -19.70 -12.25 -10.92
C SER A 107 -19.78 -11.07 -9.97
N ILE A 108 -18.64 -10.67 -9.37
CA ILE A 108 -18.58 -9.52 -8.46
C ILE A 108 -18.87 -8.21 -9.21
N THR A 109 -18.28 -8.00 -10.39
CA THR A 109 -18.53 -6.81 -11.21
C THR A 109 -20.00 -6.72 -11.65
N ARG A 110 -20.64 -7.83 -12.02
CA ARG A 110 -22.06 -7.85 -12.37
C ARG A 110 -22.94 -7.49 -11.17
N TRP A 111 -22.65 -8.07 -10.02
CA TRP A 111 -23.37 -7.76 -8.78
C TRP A 111 -23.22 -6.28 -8.38
N LEU A 112 -22.03 -5.69 -8.50
CA LEU A 112 -21.83 -4.25 -8.29
C LEU A 112 -22.66 -3.40 -9.28
N ALA A 113 -22.67 -3.79 -10.55
CA ALA A 113 -23.41 -3.08 -11.60
C ALA A 113 -24.93 -3.11 -11.41
N GLU A 114 -25.49 -4.17 -10.80
CA GLU A 114 -26.92 -4.24 -10.43
C GLU A 114 -27.33 -3.16 -9.39
N HIS A 115 -26.35 -2.55 -8.74
CA HIS A 115 -26.51 -1.47 -7.76
C HIS A 115 -25.92 -0.14 -8.24
N ASP A 116 -25.87 0.10 -9.56
CA ASP A 116 -25.39 1.34 -10.19
C ASP A 116 -23.89 1.67 -9.92
N ILE A 117 -23.08 0.67 -9.55
CA ILE A 117 -21.63 0.81 -9.37
C ILE A 117 -20.91 0.27 -10.61
N ALA A 118 -20.53 1.19 -11.50
CA ALA A 118 -19.88 0.85 -12.78
C ALA A 118 -18.39 1.22 -12.86
N ASP A 119 -17.91 2.12 -11.99
CA ASP A 119 -16.50 2.50 -11.93
C ASP A 119 -15.71 1.44 -11.15
N VAL A 120 -15.35 0.39 -11.88
CA VAL A 120 -14.75 -0.84 -11.35
C VAL A 120 -13.56 -1.22 -12.22
N VAL A 121 -12.38 -1.27 -11.63
CA VAL A 121 -11.12 -1.63 -12.31
C VAL A 121 -10.47 -2.81 -11.61
N PHE A 122 -10.24 -3.89 -12.35
CA PHE A 122 -9.52 -5.07 -11.86
C PHE A 122 -8.05 -5.02 -12.31
N SER A 123 -7.15 -5.35 -11.38
CA SER A 123 -5.72 -5.47 -11.64
C SER A 123 -5.27 -6.93 -11.54
N PRO A 124 -4.86 -7.59 -12.65
CA PRO A 124 -4.27 -8.93 -12.61
C PRO A 124 -2.94 -8.99 -11.84
N ALA A 125 -2.22 -7.86 -11.78
CA ALA A 125 -0.97 -7.75 -11.05
C ALA A 125 -1.18 -7.91 -9.53
N THR A 126 -2.24 -7.32 -8.97
CA THR A 126 -2.50 -7.31 -7.52
C THR A 126 -3.70 -8.14 -7.07
N ASN A 127 -4.49 -8.65 -8.01
CA ASN A 127 -5.82 -9.20 -7.77
C ASN A 127 -6.75 -8.26 -7.00
N ARG A 128 -6.61 -6.94 -7.18
CA ARG A 128 -7.48 -5.95 -6.55
C ARG A 128 -8.54 -5.48 -7.51
N LEU A 129 -9.76 -5.38 -6.99
CA LEU A 129 -10.86 -4.67 -7.63
C LEU A 129 -10.99 -3.30 -6.97
N LYS A 130 -10.61 -2.24 -7.68
CA LYS A 130 -10.80 -0.84 -7.26
C LYS A 130 -12.20 -0.42 -7.69
N VAL A 131 -13.01 -0.02 -6.73
CA VAL A 131 -14.44 0.29 -6.90
C VAL A 131 -14.69 1.71 -6.43
N ARG A 132 -15.23 2.58 -7.28
CA ARG A 132 -15.67 3.92 -6.89
C ARG A 132 -17.19 3.99 -6.94
N GLY A 133 -17.82 4.34 -5.82
CA GLY A 133 -19.27 4.40 -5.72
C GLY A 133 -19.74 5.45 -4.73
N SER A 134 -21.00 5.86 -4.85
CA SER A 134 -21.62 6.74 -3.85
C SER A 134 -21.95 5.95 -2.59
N VAL A 135 -21.95 6.61 -1.44
CA VAL A 135 -22.39 6.02 -0.16
C VAL A 135 -23.73 5.30 -0.31
N ARG A 136 -24.70 5.90 -1.01
CA ARG A 136 -26.01 5.30 -1.29
C ARG A 136 -25.91 3.94 -1.97
N SER A 137 -25.09 3.86 -3.03
CA SER A 137 -24.95 2.64 -3.83
C SER A 137 -24.19 1.57 -3.05
N LEU A 138 -23.17 1.97 -2.30
CA LEU A 138 -22.36 1.09 -1.46
C LEU A 138 -23.15 0.55 -0.25
N GLU A 139 -23.96 1.38 0.40
CA GLU A 139 -24.89 0.94 1.46
C GLU A 139 -25.93 -0.04 0.90
N ALA A 140 -26.42 0.19 -0.32
CA ALA A 140 -27.39 -0.69 -0.97
C ALA A 140 -26.78 -2.05 -1.36
N VAL A 141 -25.59 -2.06 -1.97
CA VAL A 141 -24.96 -3.30 -2.45
C VAL A 141 -24.48 -4.17 -1.29
N PHE A 142 -23.88 -3.56 -0.25
CA PHE A 142 -23.37 -4.28 0.91
C PHE A 142 -24.40 -4.41 2.06
N ALA A 143 -25.62 -3.93 1.88
CA ALA A 143 -26.66 -3.89 2.92
C ALA A 143 -26.14 -3.40 4.29
N THR A 144 -25.42 -2.27 4.30
CA THR A 144 -24.76 -1.71 5.49
C THR A 144 -25.07 -0.22 5.65
N GLU A 145 -24.53 0.39 6.72
CA GLU A 145 -24.56 1.84 6.93
C GLU A 145 -23.14 2.39 7.03
N ILE A 146 -22.82 3.38 6.19
CA ILE A 146 -21.50 4.01 6.16
C ILE A 146 -21.53 5.25 7.05
N HIS A 147 -20.59 5.35 7.98
CA HIS A 147 -20.42 6.51 8.84
C HIS A 147 -19.06 7.15 8.63
N ALA A 148 -19.02 8.45 8.90
CA ALA A 148 -17.76 9.16 9.05
C ALA A 148 -17.15 8.81 10.41
N TYR A 149 -15.86 8.49 10.44
CA TYR A 149 -15.09 8.33 11.66
C TYR A 149 -14.00 9.39 11.69
N ASN A 150 -13.82 10.01 12.85
CA ASN A 150 -12.83 11.07 13.04
C ASN A 150 -11.70 10.56 13.92
N GLY A 151 -10.46 10.83 13.52
CA GLY A 151 -9.27 10.55 14.30
C GLY A 151 -9.28 11.37 15.58
N VAL A 152 -8.95 10.73 16.71
CA VAL A 152 -8.84 11.38 18.01
C VAL A 152 -7.61 12.29 18.03
N ALA A 153 -7.84 13.60 18.14
CA ALA A 153 -6.76 14.59 18.14
C ALA A 153 -5.76 14.35 19.29
N GLY A 154 -4.47 14.32 18.98
CA GLY A 154 -3.41 14.11 19.97
C GLY A 154 -3.06 12.64 20.21
N HIS A 155 -3.76 11.69 19.58
CA HIS A 155 -3.26 10.31 19.48
C HIS A 155 -1.95 10.28 18.66
N PRO A 156 -0.97 9.41 18.97
CA PRO A 156 0.27 9.28 18.19
C PRO A 156 0.04 9.08 16.68
N GLU A 157 -0.99 8.32 16.29
CA GLU A 157 -1.42 8.15 14.88
C GLU A 157 -2.09 9.40 14.25
N HIS A 158 -2.45 10.39 15.07
CA HIS A 158 -3.16 11.62 14.68
C HIS A 158 -2.53 12.87 15.34
N PRO A 159 -1.27 13.20 15.00
CA PRO A 159 -0.53 14.28 15.65
C PRO A 159 -1.17 15.65 15.42
N VAL A 160 -1.12 16.49 16.45
CA VAL A 160 -1.70 17.84 16.47
C VAL A 160 -1.01 18.72 15.41
N GLY A 161 -1.76 19.23 14.43
CA GLY A 161 -1.25 20.14 13.40
C GLY A 161 -1.51 19.69 11.95
N ARG A 162 -1.76 18.38 11.73
CA ARG A 162 -2.38 17.88 10.49
C ARG A 162 -3.86 17.62 10.83
N GLY A 163 -4.79 18.31 10.16
CA GLY A 163 -6.21 18.42 10.57
C GLY A 163 -6.92 17.10 10.89
N ASN A 164 -8.06 17.17 11.60
CA ASN A 164 -8.86 16.00 11.99
C ASN A 164 -9.06 15.00 10.83
N ARG A 165 -8.46 13.81 10.94
CA ARG A 165 -8.52 12.76 9.91
C ARG A 165 -9.95 12.22 9.86
N ARG A 166 -10.58 12.24 8.68
CA ARG A 166 -11.94 11.71 8.47
C ARG A 166 -11.89 10.56 7.47
N ILE A 167 -12.41 9.40 7.88
CA ILE A 167 -12.58 8.22 7.01
C ILE A 167 -14.06 7.84 6.93
N LEU A 168 -14.42 7.09 5.89
CA LEU A 168 -15.75 6.50 5.74
C LEU A 168 -15.67 4.98 5.88
N ARG A 169 -16.45 4.41 6.79
CA ARG A 169 -16.44 2.97 7.07
C ARG A 169 -17.83 2.42 7.35
N ALA A 170 -18.01 1.14 7.02
CA ALA A 170 -19.22 0.40 7.31
C ALA A 170 -19.36 0.17 8.81
N SER A 171 -20.36 0.80 9.42
CA SER A 171 -20.63 0.70 10.86
C SER A 171 -21.47 -0.51 11.25
N GLN A 172 -21.93 -1.28 10.26
CA GLN A 172 -22.66 -2.54 10.39
C GLN A 172 -21.99 -3.60 9.53
N PRO A 173 -22.20 -4.91 9.81
CA PRO A 173 -21.69 -5.96 8.96
C PRO A 173 -22.11 -5.78 7.51
N LEU A 174 -21.23 -6.16 6.59
CA LEU A 174 -21.48 -6.18 5.17
C LEU A 174 -22.28 -7.45 4.82
N ALA A 175 -23.02 -7.40 3.71
CA ALA A 175 -23.64 -8.55 3.09
C ALA A 175 -23.11 -8.73 1.66
N MET A 176 -22.99 -9.98 1.24
CA MET A 176 -22.62 -10.35 -0.12
C MET A 176 -23.28 -11.69 -0.47
N PRO A 177 -23.61 -11.95 -1.76
CA PRO A 177 -24.03 -13.27 -2.21
C PRO A 177 -23.07 -14.39 -1.76
N PRO A 178 -23.56 -15.46 -1.09
CA PRO A 178 -22.71 -16.50 -0.53
C PRO A 178 -21.78 -17.19 -1.53
N SER A 179 -22.16 -17.27 -2.81
CA SER A 179 -21.36 -17.85 -3.88
C SER A 179 -20.05 -17.10 -4.14
N MET A 180 -19.96 -15.82 -3.79
CA MET A 180 -18.78 -14.98 -4.02
C MET A 180 -17.87 -14.88 -2.80
N LEU A 181 -18.32 -15.33 -1.61
CA LEU A 181 -17.53 -15.18 -0.37
C LEU A 181 -16.18 -15.89 -0.44
N SER A 182 -16.11 -17.04 -1.11
CA SER A 182 -14.84 -17.76 -1.28
C SER A 182 -13.85 -17.06 -2.23
N ASP A 183 -14.32 -16.08 -2.99
CA ASP A 183 -13.50 -15.33 -3.96
C ASP A 183 -12.96 -14.02 -3.38
N VAL A 184 -13.38 -13.60 -2.19
CA VAL A 184 -13.02 -12.31 -1.60
C VAL A 184 -12.14 -12.51 -0.38
N SER A 185 -10.94 -11.90 -0.39
CA SER A 185 -9.98 -11.98 0.71
C SER A 185 -10.16 -10.85 1.73
N TYR A 186 -10.43 -9.63 1.27
CA TYR A 186 -10.69 -8.46 2.12
C TYR A 186 -11.53 -7.41 1.40
N ILE A 187 -12.10 -6.49 2.17
CA ILE A 187 -12.80 -5.29 1.69
C ILE A 187 -12.26 -4.10 2.50
N SER A 188 -11.88 -2.99 1.85
CA SER A 188 -11.31 -1.84 2.60
C SER A 188 -12.37 -1.05 3.39
N LEU A 189 -13.66 -1.20 3.04
CA LEU A 189 -14.77 -0.45 3.63
C LEU A 189 -15.01 -0.77 5.13
N ASN A 190 -14.56 -1.93 5.61
CA ASN A 190 -14.70 -2.36 7.01
C ASN A 190 -13.37 -2.54 7.74
N ALA A 191 -12.26 -2.07 7.17
CA ALA A 191 -10.93 -2.19 7.76
C ALA A 191 -10.45 -0.89 8.38
N TYR A 192 -9.53 -0.96 9.35
CA TYR A 192 -8.87 0.25 9.85
C TYR A 192 -8.07 0.92 8.75
N PRO A 193 -8.06 2.26 8.72
CA PRO A 193 -6.95 2.90 8.08
C PRO A 193 -5.69 2.52 8.82
N LEU A 194 -4.67 2.16 8.08
CA LEU A 194 -3.32 2.20 8.57
C LEU A 194 -3.02 3.64 9.08
N GLY A 195 -2.00 3.80 9.89
CA GLY A 195 -1.67 5.07 10.50
C GLY A 195 -0.20 5.06 10.84
N ARG A 196 0.47 6.17 10.50
CA ARG A 196 1.89 6.34 10.71
C ARG A 196 2.22 6.28 12.21
N LEU A 197 2.96 5.26 12.61
CA LEU A 197 3.57 5.15 13.95
C LEU A 197 5.07 5.44 13.96
N LEU A 198 5.71 5.60 12.80
CA LEU A 198 7.14 5.85 12.73
C LEU A 198 7.44 7.34 12.50
N ALA A 199 8.00 7.97 13.54
CA ALA A 199 8.83 9.13 13.36
C ALA A 199 10.25 8.61 13.11
N ALA A 200 10.73 8.67 11.86
CA ALA A 200 12.16 8.63 11.60
C ALA A 200 12.81 9.67 12.54
N GLN A 201 13.56 9.19 13.54
CA GLN A 201 14.27 10.09 14.42
C GLN A 201 15.32 10.78 13.57
N GLY A 202 15.07 12.04 13.24
CA GLY A 202 16.08 12.90 12.62
C GLY A 202 17.33 12.85 13.47
N HIS A 203 18.37 12.18 12.98
CA HIS A 203 19.64 12.14 13.68
C HIS A 203 20.14 13.59 13.88
N GLY A 204 20.54 13.87 15.12
CA GLY A 204 20.89 15.18 15.59
C GLY A 204 21.92 15.89 14.71
N LYS A 205 21.84 17.23 14.72
CA LYS A 205 22.74 18.15 14.03
C LYS A 205 24.20 17.66 14.10
N GLN A 206 24.75 17.21 12.99
CA GLN A 206 26.19 17.02 12.90
C GLN A 206 26.90 18.38 12.89
N HIS A 207 27.76 18.59 13.87
CA HIS A 207 28.75 19.66 13.86
C HIS A 207 29.90 19.24 12.94
N GLY A 208 29.93 19.77 11.72
CA GLY A 208 31.06 19.59 10.83
C GLY A 208 32.29 20.35 11.34
N ASN A 209 33.34 19.62 11.69
CA ASN A 209 34.67 20.18 11.86
C ASN A 209 35.53 19.66 10.71
N GLU A 210 35.78 20.49 9.69
CA GLU A 210 36.64 20.13 8.57
C GLU A 210 38.09 20.00 9.05
N SER A 211 38.59 18.76 9.13
CA SER A 211 40.01 18.48 9.32
C SER A 211 40.73 18.48 7.98
N LYS A 212 41.77 19.30 7.86
CA LYS A 212 42.64 19.37 6.69
C LYS A 212 43.61 18.18 6.65
N ASN A 213 43.63 17.51 5.49
CA ASN A 213 44.72 16.73 4.90
C ASN A 213 45.70 16.02 5.86
N ASN A 214 45.56 14.70 5.93
CA ASN A 214 46.70 13.80 5.83
C ASN A 214 46.30 12.58 5.00
N LYS A 215 47.27 11.93 4.34
CA LYS A 215 47.06 10.71 3.52
C LYS A 215 46.68 9.51 4.42
N SER A 216 45.54 9.58 5.06
CA SER A 216 44.86 8.50 5.75
C SER A 216 44.08 7.67 4.72
N SER A 217 43.91 6.38 4.95
CA SER A 217 42.95 5.58 4.18
C SER A 217 41.54 6.21 4.30
N THR A 218 40.64 5.96 3.35
CA THR A 218 39.25 6.45 3.51
C THR A 218 38.61 5.89 4.77
N VAL A 219 39.06 4.70 5.19
CA VAL A 219 38.66 4.02 6.42
C VAL A 219 39.09 4.77 7.68
N ASP A 220 40.33 5.24 7.75
CA ASP A 220 40.81 6.02 8.89
C ASP A 220 40.10 7.38 8.96
N SER A 221 39.77 7.96 7.79
CA SER A 221 39.00 9.22 7.74
C SER A 221 37.60 9.08 8.34
N VAL A 222 36.90 7.95 8.10
CA VAL A 222 35.59 7.68 8.72
C VAL A 222 35.72 7.41 10.22
N ARG A 223 36.73 6.63 10.63
CA ARG A 223 37.01 6.37 12.06
C ARG A 223 37.29 7.65 12.86
N ASP A 224 37.86 8.66 12.21
CA ASP A 224 38.16 9.97 12.81
C ASP A 224 36.99 10.97 12.70
N GLY A 225 35.78 10.52 12.36
CA GLY A 225 34.56 11.33 12.31
C GLY A 225 34.26 11.93 10.93
N GLY A 226 34.96 11.49 9.88
CA GLY A 226 34.54 11.74 8.50
C GLY A 226 33.23 11.01 8.18
N GLY A 227 32.37 11.65 7.39
CA GLY A 227 31.14 11.00 6.92
C GLY A 227 31.43 9.77 6.04
N ILE A 228 30.50 8.83 6.00
CA ILE A 228 30.53 7.72 5.04
C ILE A 228 30.42 8.33 3.64
N THR A 229 31.26 7.87 2.71
CA THR A 229 31.28 8.36 1.32
C THR A 229 31.25 7.18 0.35
N PRO A 230 30.85 7.40 -0.93
CA PRO A 230 30.95 6.36 -1.95
C PRO A 230 32.34 5.75 -2.09
N ALA A 231 33.40 6.57 -1.98
CA ALA A 231 34.78 6.10 -2.04
C ALA A 231 35.11 5.15 -0.88
N PHE A 232 34.68 5.49 0.34
CA PHE A 232 34.82 4.62 1.50
C PHE A 232 34.06 3.31 1.32
N LEU A 233 32.78 3.34 0.88
CA LEU A 233 31.99 2.13 0.69
C LEU A 233 32.63 1.19 -0.35
N ARG A 234 33.19 1.75 -1.43
CA ARG A 234 33.92 0.97 -2.44
C ARG A 234 35.18 0.32 -1.89
N GLU A 235 35.98 1.05 -1.12
CA GLU A 235 37.20 0.53 -0.50
C GLU A 235 36.85 -0.56 0.53
N TRP A 236 35.89 -0.29 1.40
CA TRP A 236 35.50 -1.17 2.51
C TRP A 236 34.88 -2.49 2.03
N TYR A 237 33.96 -2.43 1.07
CA TYR A 237 33.26 -3.61 0.55
C TYR A 237 33.92 -4.21 -0.71
N GLY A 238 35.04 -3.65 -1.18
CA GLY A 238 35.70 -4.12 -2.39
C GLY A 238 34.87 -3.94 -3.66
N VAL A 239 33.97 -2.95 -3.70
CA VAL A 239 33.08 -2.70 -4.85
C VAL A 239 33.88 -2.03 -5.98
N PRO A 240 34.03 -2.67 -7.15
CA PRO A 240 34.80 -2.12 -8.25
C PRO A 240 34.12 -0.87 -8.82
N ARG A 241 34.91 0.05 -9.39
CA ARG A 241 34.36 1.15 -10.20
C ARG A 241 33.67 0.58 -11.44
N GLN A 242 32.48 1.07 -11.75
CA GLN A 242 31.75 0.69 -12.94
C GLN A 242 32.40 1.32 -14.18
N THR A 243 33.08 0.51 -15.00
CA THR A 243 33.78 0.99 -16.20
C THR A 243 32.93 0.93 -17.47
N SER A 244 31.78 0.24 -17.45
CA SER A 244 30.85 0.14 -18.57
C SER A 244 29.40 0.01 -18.07
N ALA A 245 28.45 0.51 -18.87
CA ALA A 245 27.02 0.27 -18.67
C ALA A 245 26.61 -1.06 -19.30
N ASN A 246 25.58 -1.70 -18.73
CA ASN A 246 24.78 -2.68 -19.45
C ASN A 246 23.43 -2.03 -19.71
N GLU A 247 23.11 -1.77 -20.97
CA GLU A 247 21.91 -1.02 -21.39
C GLU A 247 20.59 -1.71 -21.00
N THR A 248 20.64 -3.01 -20.73
CA THR A 248 19.47 -3.78 -20.26
C THR A 248 19.37 -3.84 -18.74
N ASN A 249 20.42 -3.44 -18.02
CA ASN A 249 20.44 -3.43 -16.56
C ASN A 249 19.86 -2.12 -16.02
N ALA A 250 18.94 -2.24 -15.08
CA ALA A 250 18.36 -1.10 -14.38
C ALA A 250 18.20 -1.43 -12.89
N GLN A 251 18.23 -0.37 -12.09
CA GLN A 251 17.96 -0.40 -10.66
C GLN A 251 16.82 0.58 -10.35
N GLY A 252 16.27 0.54 -9.14
CA GLY A 252 15.30 1.56 -8.76
C GLY A 252 15.06 1.69 -7.26
N ILE A 253 14.40 2.79 -6.94
CA ILE A 253 14.04 3.21 -5.58
C ILE A 253 12.59 3.70 -5.58
N PRO A 254 11.73 3.16 -4.71
CA PRO A 254 10.45 3.75 -4.43
C PRO A 254 10.54 4.71 -3.26
N GLU A 255 10.18 5.96 -3.53
CA GLU A 255 10.03 7.04 -2.56
C GLU A 255 8.57 7.17 -2.17
N PHE A 256 8.31 7.25 -0.87
CA PHE A 256 6.97 7.40 -0.33
C PHE A 256 6.84 8.70 0.45
N TYR A 257 5.72 8.89 1.15
CA TYR A 257 5.39 10.13 1.87
C TYR A 257 5.48 11.40 0.99
N GLU A 258 5.86 12.53 1.61
CA GLU A 258 6.15 13.82 0.98
C GLU A 258 7.68 14.01 0.83
N GLU A 259 8.43 12.92 0.69
CA GLU A 259 9.90 12.92 0.66
C GLU A 259 10.45 13.00 -0.76
N ALA A 260 10.98 14.16 -1.16
CA ALA A 260 11.45 14.37 -2.53
C ALA A 260 12.98 14.44 -2.64
N TRP A 261 13.50 14.10 -3.81
CA TRP A 261 14.89 14.40 -4.20
C TRP A 261 14.91 15.58 -5.19
N THR A 262 16.06 16.20 -5.41
CA THR A 262 16.20 17.27 -6.42
C THR A 262 17.43 17.08 -7.31
N ASP A 263 17.31 17.50 -8.57
CA ASP A 263 18.44 17.53 -9.52
C ASP A 263 19.63 18.33 -8.98
N LYS A 264 19.33 19.40 -8.22
CA LYS A 264 20.34 20.27 -7.61
C LYS A 264 21.16 19.54 -6.56
N ASP A 265 20.51 18.79 -5.67
CA ASP A 265 21.21 18.06 -4.60
C ASP A 265 21.97 16.86 -5.17
N LEU A 266 21.38 16.14 -6.12
CA LEU A 266 22.08 15.07 -6.83
C LEU A 266 23.33 15.59 -7.56
N SER A 267 23.20 16.71 -8.29
CA SER A 267 24.33 17.34 -8.97
C SER A 267 25.41 17.81 -7.98
N THR A 268 25.00 18.38 -6.85
CA THR A 268 25.93 18.80 -5.79
C THR A 268 26.67 17.60 -5.20
N PHE A 269 25.97 16.50 -4.94
CA PHE A 269 26.56 15.26 -4.44
C PHE A 269 27.57 14.68 -5.43
N PHE A 270 27.20 14.55 -6.71
CA PHE A 270 28.07 13.98 -7.74
C PHE A 270 29.32 14.82 -7.98
N ASN A 271 29.18 16.15 -8.02
CA ASN A 271 30.32 17.08 -8.12
C ASN A 271 31.27 16.99 -6.92
N LYS A 272 30.79 16.54 -5.76
CA LYS A 272 31.60 16.45 -4.53
C LYS A 272 32.25 15.08 -4.35
N TYR A 273 31.56 14.00 -4.71
CA TYR A 273 31.96 12.64 -4.33
C TYR A 273 32.23 11.69 -5.50
N MET A 274 31.85 12.08 -6.72
CA MET A 274 31.90 11.22 -7.91
C MET A 274 32.77 11.84 -9.02
N ASP A 275 33.92 12.42 -8.64
CA ASP A 275 34.86 13.10 -9.55
C ASP A 275 35.09 12.31 -10.86
N GLY A 276 34.60 12.88 -11.96
CA GLY A 276 34.77 12.36 -13.32
C GLY A 276 33.65 11.42 -13.81
N ASP A 277 32.68 11.06 -12.97
CA ASP A 277 31.48 10.35 -13.38
C ASP A 277 30.37 11.34 -13.81
N ALA A 278 29.56 10.93 -14.79
CA ALA A 278 28.41 11.71 -15.24
C ALA A 278 27.24 11.57 -14.26
N ILE A 279 26.33 12.56 -14.28
CA ILE A 279 25.04 12.45 -13.59
C ILE A 279 24.29 11.22 -14.15
N PRO A 280 23.70 10.38 -13.27
CA PRO A 280 23.05 9.14 -13.66
C PRO A 280 21.83 9.39 -14.55
N THR A 281 21.47 8.40 -15.37
CA THR A 281 20.22 8.43 -16.14
C THR A 281 19.06 8.01 -15.24
N LEU A 282 18.08 8.90 -15.06
CA LEU A 282 16.91 8.68 -14.21
C LEU A 282 15.65 8.47 -15.06
N VAL A 283 14.79 7.56 -14.63
CA VAL A 283 13.43 7.37 -15.16
C VAL A 283 12.45 7.57 -14.01
N THR A 284 11.72 8.69 -14.02
CA THR A 284 10.83 9.07 -12.93
C THR A 284 9.40 8.61 -13.18
N HIS A 285 8.81 8.01 -12.16
CA HIS A 285 7.40 7.61 -12.11
C HIS A 285 6.73 8.40 -11.00
N GLN A 286 6.22 9.59 -11.33
CA GLN A 286 5.56 10.46 -10.38
C GLN A 286 4.04 10.34 -10.50
N VAL A 287 3.36 10.02 -9.41
CA VAL A 287 1.89 10.01 -9.41
C VAL A 287 1.36 11.45 -9.46
N PRO A 288 0.27 11.74 -10.20
CA PRO A 288 -0.23 13.11 -10.38
C PRO A 288 -0.62 13.85 -9.09
N SER A 289 -0.94 13.09 -8.03
CA SER A 289 -1.31 13.60 -6.71
C SER A 289 -0.13 14.07 -5.86
N ARG A 290 1.11 13.87 -6.31
CA ARG A 290 2.33 14.19 -5.57
C ARG A 290 3.04 15.40 -6.18
N ASP A 291 3.25 16.43 -5.36
CA ASP A 291 3.96 17.65 -5.72
C ASP A 291 5.40 17.63 -5.19
N ASP A 292 6.35 17.27 -6.05
CA ASP A 292 7.79 17.26 -5.76
C ASP A 292 8.49 18.58 -6.19
N THR A 293 7.77 19.71 -6.35
CA THR A 293 8.37 20.97 -6.84
C THR A 293 9.47 21.54 -5.91
N GLU A 294 10.38 22.32 -6.53
CA GLU A 294 11.67 22.75 -5.96
C GLU A 294 11.62 23.25 -4.49
N GLY A 295 12.50 22.69 -3.65
CA GLY A 295 12.81 23.21 -2.32
C GLY A 295 12.48 22.28 -1.16
N GLN A 296 11.93 21.08 -1.42
CA GLN A 296 11.56 20.09 -0.40
C GLN A 296 12.41 18.82 -0.48
N ALA A 297 13.72 18.95 -0.73
CA ALA A 297 14.59 17.78 -0.66
C ALA A 297 14.57 17.19 0.75
N SER A 298 14.23 15.90 0.87
CA SER A 298 14.32 15.17 2.13
C SER A 298 15.68 14.46 2.23
N ALA A 299 16.05 14.11 3.46
CA ALA A 299 17.25 13.33 3.70
C ALA A 299 17.14 11.92 3.09
N GLU A 300 15.98 11.27 3.23
CA GLU A 300 15.74 9.89 2.78
C GLU A 300 15.83 9.75 1.27
N ALA A 301 14.96 10.46 0.53
CA ALA A 301 14.94 10.40 -0.94
C ALA A 301 16.25 10.89 -1.57
N SER A 302 16.95 11.81 -0.90
CA SER A 302 18.31 12.19 -1.32
C SER A 302 19.31 11.07 -1.07
N LEU A 303 19.29 10.45 0.11
CA LEU A 303 20.21 9.39 0.52
C LEU A 303 20.09 8.18 -0.43
N ASP A 304 18.87 7.67 -0.61
CA ASP A 304 18.56 6.51 -1.43
C ASP A 304 19.05 6.72 -2.86
N LEU A 305 18.65 7.82 -3.49
CA LEU A 305 19.04 8.14 -4.86
C LEU A 305 20.54 8.36 -5.00
N GLN A 306 21.15 9.16 -4.11
CA GLN A 306 22.56 9.51 -4.22
C GLN A 306 23.46 8.30 -4.04
N TYR A 307 23.19 7.41 -3.08
CA TYR A 307 24.06 6.26 -2.82
C TYR A 307 23.88 5.12 -3.82
N ILE A 308 22.64 4.80 -4.22
CA ILE A 308 22.42 3.75 -5.22
C ILE A 308 23.05 4.13 -6.57
N THR A 309 22.94 5.40 -6.96
CA THR A 309 23.55 5.90 -8.19
C THR A 309 25.05 6.12 -8.03
N ALA A 310 25.58 6.48 -6.86
CA ALA A 310 27.01 6.59 -6.66
C ALA A 310 27.74 5.25 -6.73
N LEU A 311 27.10 4.16 -6.33
CA LEU A 311 27.67 2.81 -6.36
C LEU A 311 27.55 2.18 -7.76
N ALA A 312 26.54 2.55 -8.54
CA ALA A 312 26.34 2.12 -9.93
C ALA A 312 25.98 3.30 -10.88
N PRO A 313 26.90 4.26 -11.11
CA PRO A 313 26.59 5.54 -11.76
C PRO A 313 26.20 5.46 -13.23
N ARG A 314 26.45 4.32 -13.89
CA ARG A 314 26.13 4.09 -15.31
C ARG A 314 24.97 3.12 -15.51
N THR A 315 24.23 2.82 -14.45
CA THR A 315 23.02 2.01 -14.49
C THR A 315 21.79 2.92 -14.48
N THR A 316 20.84 2.72 -15.39
CA THR A 316 19.58 3.47 -15.38
C THR A 316 18.86 3.24 -14.06
N THR A 317 18.45 4.33 -13.40
CA THR A 317 17.79 4.28 -12.11
C THR A 317 16.34 4.75 -12.24
N TYR A 318 15.40 3.86 -11.91
CA TYR A 318 13.97 4.19 -11.81
C TYR A 318 13.69 4.79 -10.44
N VAL A 319 12.96 5.89 -10.41
CA VAL A 319 12.55 6.55 -9.16
C VAL A 319 11.04 6.65 -9.16
N TRP A 320 10.38 5.94 -8.24
CA TRP A 320 8.94 6.11 -8.04
C TRP A 320 8.69 7.14 -6.97
N SER A 321 7.91 8.16 -7.29
CA SER A 321 7.41 9.13 -6.33
C SER A 321 5.93 8.81 -6.08
N GLN A 322 5.66 8.05 -5.04
CA GLN A 322 4.30 7.62 -4.69
C GLN A 322 3.66 8.60 -3.71
N SER A 323 2.36 8.91 -3.87
CA SER A 323 1.64 9.68 -2.86
C SER A 323 1.37 8.80 -1.66
N GLY A 324 1.56 9.27 -0.43
CA GLY A 324 1.43 8.48 0.81
C GLY A 324 0.00 8.00 1.16
N SER A 325 -0.79 7.54 0.19
CA SER A 325 -2.15 7.07 0.37
C SER A 325 -2.33 5.68 -0.22
N ASN A 326 -2.65 4.71 0.64
CA ASN A 326 -3.16 3.40 0.27
C ASN A 326 -4.68 3.28 0.57
N PRO A 327 -5.37 2.22 0.10
CA PRO A 327 -6.83 2.10 0.24
C PRO A 327 -7.34 2.05 1.68
N PHE A 328 -6.44 1.79 2.63
CA PHE A 328 -6.73 1.75 4.05
C PHE A 328 -6.44 3.13 4.62
N SER A 329 -5.30 3.74 4.33
CA SER A 329 -4.83 4.99 4.93
C SER A 329 -4.31 6.00 3.93
N ALA A 330 -4.68 7.27 4.14
CA ALA A 330 -4.10 8.40 3.43
C ALA A 330 -2.73 8.88 3.99
N ALA A 331 -2.12 8.13 4.92
CA ALA A 331 -0.90 8.54 5.62
C ALA A 331 0.25 7.52 5.55
N ASP A 332 0.01 6.34 4.97
CA ASP A 332 1.00 5.26 4.93
C ASP A 332 1.35 4.92 3.49
N GLU A 333 2.48 4.24 3.35
CA GLU A 333 3.11 3.93 2.09
C GLU A 333 2.18 3.07 1.24
N PRO A 334 1.90 3.48 0.00
CA PRO A 334 1.20 2.64 -0.96
C PRO A 334 2.13 1.58 -1.56
N PHE A 335 2.67 0.71 -0.71
CA PHE A 335 3.57 -0.38 -1.12
C PHE A 335 2.96 -1.25 -2.21
N VAL A 336 1.64 -1.46 -2.18
CA VAL A 336 0.97 -2.28 -3.18
C VAL A 336 0.74 -1.55 -4.49
N GLU A 337 0.52 -0.25 -4.47
CA GLU A 337 0.39 0.56 -5.67
C GLU A 337 1.77 0.68 -6.35
N TRP A 338 2.84 0.86 -5.58
CA TRP A 338 4.20 0.72 -6.11
C TRP A 338 4.42 -0.66 -6.71
N ALA A 339 4.07 -1.73 -5.98
CA ALA A 339 4.23 -3.09 -6.48
C ALA A 339 3.43 -3.33 -7.77
N GLU A 340 2.22 -2.77 -7.88
CA GLU A 340 1.42 -2.78 -9.09
C GLU A 340 2.14 -2.12 -10.27
N ASP A 341 2.71 -0.93 -10.05
CA ASP A 341 3.45 -0.19 -11.08
C ASP A 341 4.62 -1.01 -11.61
N ILE A 342 5.48 -1.56 -10.73
CA ILE A 342 6.64 -2.36 -11.17
C ILE A 342 6.21 -3.72 -11.78
N LEU A 343 5.14 -4.34 -11.26
CA LEU A 343 4.65 -5.63 -11.76
C LEU A 343 4.04 -5.53 -13.16
N THR A 344 3.50 -4.36 -13.53
CA THR A 344 2.93 -4.14 -14.87
C THR A 344 3.97 -3.72 -15.92
N MET A 345 5.19 -3.39 -15.51
CA MET A 345 6.27 -3.09 -16.45
C MET A 345 6.63 -4.32 -17.27
N LYS A 346 6.82 -4.17 -18.58
CA LYS A 346 7.35 -5.24 -19.44
C LYS A 346 8.79 -5.65 -19.05
N GLN A 347 9.60 -4.67 -18.68
CA GLN A 347 11.00 -4.83 -18.26
C GLN A 347 11.25 -4.01 -16.99
N PRO A 348 10.97 -4.56 -15.80
CA PRO A 348 11.25 -3.88 -14.54
C PRO A 348 12.76 -3.79 -14.30
N PRO A 349 13.24 -2.89 -13.41
CA PRO A 349 14.62 -2.97 -12.93
C PRO A 349 14.87 -4.32 -12.24
N TYR A 350 16.10 -4.81 -12.34
CA TYR A 350 16.48 -6.09 -11.72
C TYR A 350 16.76 -5.97 -10.22
N VAL A 351 17.06 -4.76 -9.75
CA VAL A 351 17.36 -4.49 -8.34
C VAL A 351 16.53 -3.30 -7.87
N VAL A 352 15.83 -3.48 -6.76
CA VAL A 352 15.11 -2.41 -6.07
C VAL A 352 15.65 -2.30 -4.65
N SER A 353 15.99 -1.09 -4.22
CA SER A 353 16.25 -0.76 -2.81
C SER A 353 15.02 -0.05 -2.26
N LEU A 354 14.47 -0.53 -1.15
CA LEU A 354 13.25 -0.02 -0.52
C LEU A 354 13.58 0.30 0.95
N SER A 355 13.67 1.59 1.27
CA SER A 355 14.10 2.09 2.59
C SER A 355 12.92 2.52 3.49
N TYR A 356 11.70 2.12 3.13
CA TYR A 356 10.48 2.48 3.84
C TYR A 356 9.83 1.25 4.47
N ALA A 357 9.18 1.41 5.61
CA ALA A 357 8.51 0.33 6.30
C ALA A 357 7.38 0.87 7.17
N ASP A 358 6.39 0.02 7.38
CA ASP A 358 5.28 0.20 8.31
C ASP A 358 5.43 -0.78 9.49
N ASP A 359 4.80 -0.48 10.63
CA ASP A 359 4.71 -1.42 11.76
C ASP A 359 3.84 -2.64 11.39
N GLU A 360 4.47 -3.82 11.33
CA GLU A 360 3.79 -5.07 10.97
C GLU A 360 2.59 -5.35 11.88
N GLU A 361 2.70 -5.16 13.21
CA GLU A 361 1.61 -5.42 14.15
C GLU A 361 0.39 -4.58 13.80
N HIS A 362 0.62 -3.30 13.48
CA HIS A 362 -0.42 -2.36 13.09
C HIS A 362 -1.13 -2.77 11.79
N ILE A 363 -0.37 -3.20 10.77
CA ILE A 363 -0.98 -3.64 9.51
C ILE A 363 -1.84 -4.90 9.73
N PHE A 364 -1.33 -5.87 10.48
CA PHE A 364 -2.06 -7.10 10.78
C PHE A 364 -3.31 -6.86 11.62
N ALA A 365 -3.24 -5.92 12.58
CA ALA A 365 -4.40 -5.50 13.37
C ALA A 365 -5.47 -4.81 12.50
N ALA A 366 -5.07 -4.03 11.50
CA ALA A 366 -5.99 -3.33 10.60
C ALA A 366 -6.68 -4.28 9.61
N SER A 367 -5.90 -5.16 8.96
CA SER A 367 -6.40 -6.21 8.08
C SER A 367 -5.30 -7.23 7.78
N GLU A 368 -5.32 -8.38 8.46
CA GLU A 368 -4.41 -9.50 8.17
C GLU A 368 -4.40 -9.89 6.69
N ALA A 369 -5.57 -9.92 6.04
CA ALA A 369 -5.66 -10.28 4.63
C ALA A 369 -5.04 -9.22 3.70
N TYR A 370 -5.08 -7.94 4.06
CA TYR A 370 -4.33 -6.89 3.36
C TYR A 370 -2.83 -7.00 3.63
N ALA A 371 -2.41 -7.21 4.88
CA ALA A 371 -1.02 -7.38 5.26
C ALA A 371 -0.37 -8.50 4.43
N ARG A 372 -1.03 -9.66 4.38
CA ARG A 372 -0.61 -10.82 3.59
C ARG A 372 -0.76 -10.62 2.08
N SER A 373 -1.41 -9.56 1.61
CA SER A 373 -1.57 -9.30 0.18
C SER A 373 -0.30 -8.75 -0.47
N PHE A 374 0.65 -8.25 0.30
CA PHE A 374 1.92 -7.73 -0.23
C PHE A 374 2.93 -8.85 -0.55
N ASP A 375 2.98 -9.90 0.29
CA ASP A 375 3.84 -11.08 0.10
C ASP A 375 3.78 -11.68 -1.32
N PRO A 376 2.60 -12.02 -1.89
CA PRO A 376 2.55 -12.56 -3.24
C PRO A 376 3.02 -11.55 -4.30
N LEU A 377 3.00 -10.25 -4.04
CA LEU A 377 3.51 -9.25 -5.00
C LEU A 377 5.04 -9.27 -5.02
N LEU A 378 5.68 -9.39 -3.86
CA LEU A 378 7.12 -9.60 -3.76
C LEU A 378 7.55 -10.95 -4.36
N MET A 379 6.77 -12.02 -4.13
CA MET A 379 7.03 -13.30 -4.80
C MET A 379 6.88 -13.20 -6.31
N LYS A 380 5.90 -12.42 -6.82
CA LYS A 380 5.75 -12.16 -8.25
C LYS A 380 6.96 -11.41 -8.82
N LEU A 381 7.49 -10.43 -8.09
CA LEU A 381 8.75 -9.78 -8.47
C LEU A 381 9.92 -10.78 -8.52
N GLY A 382 10.02 -11.68 -7.54
CA GLY A 382 11.04 -12.72 -7.49
C GLY A 382 10.95 -13.74 -8.64
N VAL A 383 9.76 -14.24 -8.99
CA VAL A 383 9.61 -15.13 -10.17
C VAL A 383 9.90 -14.40 -11.46
N ARG A 384 9.81 -13.07 -11.49
CA ARG A 384 10.21 -12.22 -12.63
C ARG A 384 11.69 -11.83 -12.61
N GLY A 385 12.47 -12.32 -11.64
CA GLY A 385 13.91 -12.10 -11.57
C GLY A 385 14.31 -10.74 -10.99
N VAL A 386 13.41 -10.09 -10.26
CA VAL A 386 13.68 -8.84 -9.55
C VAL A 386 14.12 -9.15 -8.12
N SER A 387 15.24 -8.55 -7.70
CA SER A 387 15.72 -8.56 -6.32
C SER A 387 15.24 -7.30 -5.60
N VAL A 388 14.46 -7.48 -4.54
CA VAL A 388 14.02 -6.38 -3.68
C VAL A 388 14.77 -6.45 -2.36
N PHE A 389 15.51 -5.39 -2.03
CA PHE A 389 16.20 -5.22 -0.75
C PHE A 389 15.40 -4.25 0.09
N VAL A 390 14.97 -4.68 1.28
CA VAL A 390 14.18 -3.86 2.20
C VAL A 390 15.02 -3.55 3.43
N ALA A 391 15.05 -2.29 3.85
CA ALA A 391 15.70 -1.90 5.11
C ALA A 391 15.00 -2.57 6.30
N SER A 392 15.77 -3.03 7.29
CA SER A 392 15.22 -3.75 8.45
C SER A 392 14.61 -2.85 9.52
N GLY A 393 14.65 -1.53 9.32
CA GLY A 393 14.29 -0.51 10.31
C GLY A 393 15.48 -0.03 11.15
N ASP A 394 15.34 1.17 11.72
CA ASP A 394 16.39 1.88 12.46
C ASP A 394 16.23 1.78 14.00
N ASP A 395 15.14 1.18 14.48
CA ASP A 395 14.79 1.09 15.91
C ASP A 395 15.28 -0.21 16.58
N GLY A 396 16.10 -1.00 15.90
CA GLY A 396 16.59 -2.29 16.40
C GLY A 396 15.43 -3.25 16.72
N VAL A 397 15.42 -3.84 17.92
CA VAL A 397 14.31 -4.73 18.35
C VAL A 397 13.05 -3.99 18.77
N ALA A 398 13.09 -2.64 18.83
CA ALA A 398 12.06 -1.80 19.44
C ALA A 398 11.06 -1.21 18.45
N VAL A 399 10.94 -1.77 17.23
CA VAL A 399 9.88 -1.41 16.26
C VAL A 399 8.47 -1.52 16.89
N CYS A 400 8.32 -2.26 17.99
CA CYS A 400 7.13 -2.31 18.84
C CYS A 400 7.02 -1.08 19.77
N LEU A 401 6.27 -0.04 19.36
CA LEU A 401 5.92 1.09 20.24
C LEU A 401 4.94 0.69 21.37
N SER A 402 4.17 -0.40 21.19
CA SER A 402 3.23 -0.91 22.20
C SER A 402 3.92 -1.63 23.38
N CYS A 403 5.20 -1.99 23.24
CA CYS A 403 5.92 -2.81 24.21
C CYS A 403 6.45 -2.03 25.45
N PHE A 404 6.38 -0.69 25.45
CA PHE A 404 6.96 0.14 26.52
C PHE A 404 5.95 0.80 27.47
N GLU A 405 4.64 0.56 27.33
CA GLU A 405 3.64 1.09 28.29
C GLU A 405 3.46 0.22 29.56
N TYR A 406 4.20 -0.89 29.70
CA TYR A 406 4.18 -1.73 30.90
C TYR A 406 5.58 -1.99 31.46
N ILE A 407 6.24 -0.96 31.99
CA ILE A 407 7.25 -1.10 33.08
C ILE A 407 7.01 -0.02 34.13
#